data_AF-A0A9J6PG57-F1
#
_entry.id   AF-A0A9J6PG57-F1
#
_cell.length_a   1.000
_cell.length_b   1.000
_cell.length_c   1.000
_cell.angle_alpha   90.00
_cell.angle_beta   90.00
_cell.angle_gamma   90.00
#
_symmetry.space_group_name_H-M   'P 1'
#
loop_
_entity.id
_entity.type
_entity.pdbx_description
1 polymer ?
#
loop_
_entity_poly.entity_id
_entity_poly.type
_entity_poly.pdbx_seq_one_letter_code
_entity_poly.pdbx_strand_id
1 'polypeptide(L)'
;MKRRHLLAAVAGAAMTAGLAGGANAAVFETAFTFEAFDVGLCPGGICPAVPQDPVSGLVVWEGASATSPIDALVSITLTIAGKTYDISEVTFQNLVGESVVGGIPGGALSTPGGVDDFILSWNPATGMPIAFQYSVANVDSYFVSMAASEFETARARVDEPSMAGLMGLGLAGLALGGLRRRRMA
;
A
#
# COMPACT_ATOMS: atom_id res chain seq x y z
N MET A 1 63.29 44.47 13.60
CA MET A 1 62.15 44.33 12.66
C MET A 1 61.28 43.16 13.12
N LYS A 2 60.00 43.41 13.39
CA LYS A 2 59.06 42.53 14.11
C LYS A 2 58.46 41.44 13.21
N ARG A 3 58.49 40.19 13.70
CA ARG A 3 57.76 39.00 13.22
C ARG A 3 56.23 39.22 13.29
N ARG A 4 55.48 38.73 12.31
CA ARG A 4 54.05 38.38 12.47
C ARG A 4 53.73 37.12 11.65
N HIS A 5 53.58 36.00 12.36
CA HIS A 5 52.97 34.76 11.88
C HIS A 5 51.44 34.91 11.94
N LEU A 6 50.74 34.59 10.86
CA LEU A 6 49.29 34.51 10.80
C LEU A 6 48.90 33.03 10.79
N LEU A 7 48.41 32.55 11.94
CA LEU A 7 47.72 31.27 12.09
C LEU A 7 46.27 31.46 11.64
N ALA A 8 45.87 30.80 10.56
CA ALA A 8 44.48 30.71 10.15
C ALA A 8 43.83 29.52 10.86
N ALA A 9 42.93 29.82 11.80
CA ALA A 9 42.07 28.84 12.47
C ALA A 9 40.93 28.44 11.52
N VAL A 10 40.88 27.16 11.14
CA VAL A 10 39.76 26.57 10.41
C VAL A 10 38.72 26.13 11.44
N ALA A 11 37.61 26.87 11.52
CA ALA A 11 36.46 26.52 12.33
C ALA A 11 35.70 25.36 11.69
N GLY A 12 35.72 24.20 12.34
CA GLY A 12 34.88 23.05 11.97
C GLY A 12 33.45 23.29 12.38
N ALA A 13 32.56 23.46 11.40
CA ALA A 13 31.12 23.45 11.62
C ALA A 13 30.65 22.00 11.77
N ALA A 14 30.37 21.58 13.00
CA ALA A 14 29.70 20.32 13.29
C ALA A 14 28.21 20.46 12.91
N MET A 15 27.78 19.85 11.81
CA MET A 15 26.37 19.68 11.49
C MET A 15 25.78 18.61 12.40
N THR A 16 25.09 19.03 13.45
CA THR A 16 24.16 18.19 14.19
C THR A 16 22.85 18.10 13.41
N ALA A 17 22.70 17.05 12.61
CA ALA A 17 21.42 16.66 12.02
C ALA A 17 20.52 16.11 13.14
N GLY A 18 19.61 16.94 13.63
CA GLY A 18 18.55 16.50 14.53
C GLY A 18 17.59 15.57 13.79
N LEU A 19 17.57 14.29 14.17
CA LEU A 19 16.56 13.34 13.75
C LEU A 19 15.25 13.68 14.46
N ALA A 20 14.47 14.61 13.91
CA ALA A 20 13.08 14.74 14.26
C ALA A 20 12.37 13.48 13.76
N GLY A 21 12.06 12.56 14.69
CA GLY A 21 11.26 11.38 14.40
C GLY A 21 9.82 11.79 14.07
N GLY A 22 9.57 12.22 12.84
CA GLY A 22 8.23 12.27 12.30
C GLY A 22 7.64 10.85 12.32
N ALA A 23 6.37 10.73 12.70
CA ALA A 23 5.63 9.50 12.47
C ALA A 23 5.66 9.23 10.95
N ASN A 24 6.56 8.33 10.54
CA ASN A 24 6.69 7.98 9.13
C ASN A 24 5.58 6.98 8.82
N ALA A 25 4.58 7.41 8.06
CA ALA A 25 3.64 6.51 7.42
C ALA A 25 4.46 5.47 6.64
N ALA A 26 4.19 4.19 6.91
CA ALA A 26 4.78 3.08 6.20
C ALA A 26 3.77 2.55 5.18
N VAL A 27 4.27 2.11 4.04
CA VAL A 27 3.46 1.44 3.03
C VAL A 27 3.36 -0.04 3.37
N PHE A 28 2.15 -0.58 3.30
CA PHE A 28 1.80 -1.97 3.56
C PHE A 28 1.08 -2.55 2.35
N GLU A 29 1.28 -3.85 2.15
CA GLU A 29 0.67 -4.68 1.13
C GLU A 29 -0.19 -5.72 1.84
N THR A 30 -1.48 -5.76 1.51
CA THR A 30 -2.42 -6.79 1.97
C THR A 30 -2.81 -7.65 0.78
N ALA A 31 -2.21 -8.83 0.70
CA ALA A 31 -2.52 -9.86 -0.29
C ALA A 31 -3.62 -10.77 0.26
N PHE A 32 -4.59 -11.15 -0.59
CA PHE A 32 -5.70 -11.98 -0.17
C PHE A 32 -6.17 -12.92 -1.29
N THR A 33 -6.70 -14.06 -0.88
CA THR A 33 -7.46 -14.99 -1.73
C THR A 33 -8.66 -15.52 -0.95
N PHE A 34 -9.88 -15.29 -1.45
CA PHE A 34 -11.12 -15.81 -0.90
C PHE A 34 -11.74 -16.86 -1.82
N GLU A 35 -12.34 -17.88 -1.23
CA GLU A 35 -12.96 -19.01 -1.90
C GLU A 35 -14.31 -19.37 -1.24
N ALA A 36 -14.98 -20.43 -1.69
CA ALA A 36 -16.22 -20.93 -1.08
C ALA A 36 -17.29 -19.82 -0.90
N PHE A 37 -17.56 -19.09 -1.99
CA PHE A 37 -18.58 -18.05 -2.00
C PHE A 37 -19.98 -18.61 -1.74
N ASP A 38 -20.85 -17.78 -1.17
CA ASP A 38 -22.29 -18.00 -1.06
C ASP A 38 -23.04 -16.81 -1.65
N VAL A 39 -24.33 -16.98 -1.93
CA VAL A 39 -25.21 -15.92 -2.41
C VAL A 39 -25.71 -15.10 -1.22
N GLY A 40 -25.33 -13.83 -1.16
CA GLY A 40 -25.77 -12.93 -0.09
C GLY A 40 -27.20 -12.40 -0.26
N LEU A 41 -27.72 -12.36 -1.49
CA LEU A 41 -29.07 -11.90 -1.79
C LEU A 41 -29.71 -12.68 -2.94
N CYS A 42 -30.97 -13.12 -2.78
CA CYS A 42 -31.74 -13.77 -3.84
C CYS A 42 -33.07 -13.05 -4.08
N PRO A 43 -33.10 -11.99 -4.92
CA PRO A 43 -34.33 -11.28 -5.22
C PRO A 43 -35.38 -12.22 -5.83
N GLY A 44 -36.61 -12.18 -5.32
CA GLY A 44 -37.70 -13.04 -5.79
C GLY A 44 -37.50 -14.54 -5.52
N GLY A 45 -36.54 -14.93 -4.67
CA GLY A 45 -36.29 -16.33 -4.31
C GLY A 45 -35.56 -17.15 -5.37
N ILE A 46 -35.08 -16.52 -6.44
CA ILE A 46 -34.24 -17.15 -7.46
C ILE A 46 -32.80 -16.68 -7.25
N CYS A 47 -31.93 -17.60 -6.86
CA CYS A 47 -30.52 -17.30 -6.64
C CYS A 47 -29.72 -17.55 -7.93
N PRO A 48 -28.74 -16.68 -8.28
CA PRO A 48 -27.75 -16.99 -9.30
C PRO A 48 -26.91 -18.21 -8.90
N ALA A 49 -26.22 -18.79 -9.88
CA ALA A 49 -25.24 -19.83 -9.59
C ALA A 49 -24.08 -19.24 -8.76
N VAL A 50 -23.67 -19.98 -7.73
CA VAL A 50 -22.56 -19.59 -6.86
C VAL A 50 -21.22 -19.72 -7.61
N PRO A 51 -20.41 -18.65 -7.68
CA PRO A 51 -19.07 -18.69 -8.25
C PRO A 51 -18.18 -19.70 -7.51
N GLN A 52 -17.47 -20.53 -8.28
CA GLN A 52 -16.55 -21.53 -7.72
C GLN A 52 -15.09 -21.08 -7.79
N ASP A 53 -14.79 -20.12 -8.66
CA ASP A 53 -13.43 -19.62 -8.83
C ASP A 53 -13.05 -18.73 -7.64
N PRO A 54 -11.85 -18.92 -7.04
CA PRO A 54 -11.37 -18.04 -5.98
C PRO A 54 -11.13 -16.63 -6.52
N VAL A 55 -11.28 -15.63 -5.65
CA VAL A 55 -10.96 -14.24 -5.96
C VAL A 55 -9.71 -13.84 -5.19
N SER A 56 -8.68 -13.43 -5.92
CA SER A 56 -7.42 -12.95 -5.36
C SER A 56 -7.20 -11.47 -5.67
N GLY A 57 -6.51 -10.78 -4.78
CA GLY A 57 -6.12 -9.40 -5.00
C GLY A 57 -5.02 -8.91 -4.07
N LEU A 58 -4.61 -7.68 -4.31
CA LEU A 58 -3.60 -6.96 -3.54
C LEU A 58 -4.08 -5.54 -3.29
N VAL A 59 -4.09 -5.11 -2.03
CA VAL A 59 -4.30 -3.71 -1.66
C VAL A 59 -3.00 -3.15 -1.09
N VAL A 60 -2.58 -1.99 -1.58
CA VAL A 60 -1.44 -1.25 -1.05
C VAL A 60 -1.95 -0.01 -0.34
N TRP A 61 -1.53 0.18 0.91
CA TRP A 61 -2.05 1.22 1.79
C TRP A 61 -0.97 1.80 2.70
N GLU A 62 -1.18 3.01 3.22
CA GLU A 62 -0.32 3.68 4.18
C GLU A 62 -0.92 3.62 5.58
N GLY A 63 -0.06 3.40 6.58
CA GLY A 63 -0.45 3.45 7.99
C GLY A 63 0.73 3.63 8.92
N ALA A 64 0.46 3.85 10.21
CA ALA A 64 1.48 3.89 11.25
C ALA A 64 2.13 2.50 11.50
N SER A 65 1.37 1.42 11.34
CA SER A 65 1.86 0.03 11.42
C SER A 65 0.94 -0.92 10.64
N ALA A 66 1.36 -2.17 10.42
CA ALA A 66 0.51 -3.20 9.79
C ALA A 66 -0.77 -3.50 10.60
N THR A 67 -0.80 -3.07 11.86
CA THR A 67 -1.91 -3.24 12.79
C THR A 67 -2.66 -1.95 13.11
N SER A 68 -2.32 -0.85 12.44
CA SER A 68 -3.03 0.41 12.59
C SER A 68 -4.17 0.49 11.56
N PRO A 69 -5.16 1.38 11.79
CA PRO A 69 -6.09 1.78 10.74
C PRO A 69 -5.36 2.27 9.48
N ILE A 70 -6.07 2.24 8.35
CA ILE A 70 -5.59 2.77 7.07
C ILE A 70 -5.57 4.30 7.14
N ASP A 71 -4.44 4.92 6.81
CA ASP A 71 -4.33 6.38 6.67
C ASP A 71 -4.62 6.82 5.22
N ALA A 72 -4.13 6.05 4.24
CA ALA A 72 -4.40 6.27 2.82
C ALA A 72 -4.37 4.97 2.01
N LEU A 73 -5.14 4.89 0.92
CA LEU A 73 -4.97 3.85 -0.09
C LEU A 73 -4.01 4.33 -1.18
N VAL A 74 -3.07 3.47 -1.57
CA VAL A 74 -2.03 3.76 -2.57
C VAL A 74 -2.38 3.14 -3.90
N SER A 75 -2.74 1.85 -3.91
CA SER A 75 -3.13 1.13 -5.12
C SER A 75 -3.93 -0.12 -4.81
N ILE A 76 -4.58 -0.67 -5.83
CA ILE A 76 -5.27 -1.94 -5.79
C ILE A 76 -4.96 -2.73 -7.06
N THR A 77 -4.77 -4.03 -6.92
CA THR A 77 -4.77 -4.99 -8.02
C THR A 77 -5.85 -6.02 -7.71
N LEU A 78 -7.01 -5.86 -8.32
CA LEU A 78 -8.16 -6.74 -8.14
C LEU A 78 -8.91 -6.84 -9.47
N THR A 79 -9.22 -8.06 -9.89
CA THR A 79 -10.05 -8.31 -11.07
C THR A 79 -11.17 -9.28 -10.71
N ILE A 80 -12.41 -8.87 -10.97
CA ILE A 80 -13.62 -9.66 -10.69
C ILE A 80 -14.43 -9.71 -11.98
N ALA A 81 -14.76 -10.92 -12.46
CA ALA A 81 -15.57 -11.11 -13.67
C ALA A 81 -15.08 -10.31 -14.91
N GLY A 82 -13.77 -10.08 -15.02
CA GLY A 82 -13.16 -9.31 -16.11
C GLY A 82 -13.08 -7.80 -15.90
N LYS A 83 -13.66 -7.26 -14.81
CA LYS A 83 -13.49 -5.86 -14.39
C LYS A 83 -12.26 -5.74 -13.49
N THR A 84 -11.27 -4.98 -13.94
CA THR A 84 -10.14 -4.53 -13.12
C THR A 84 -10.49 -3.22 -12.43
N TYR A 85 -10.22 -3.14 -11.12
CA TYR A 85 -10.44 -1.95 -10.31
C TYR A 85 -9.22 -1.05 -10.32
N ASP A 86 -9.44 0.25 -10.51
CA ASP A 86 -8.43 1.30 -10.33
C ASP A 86 -8.58 1.98 -8.96
N ILE A 87 -7.50 2.61 -8.47
CA ILE A 87 -7.54 3.37 -7.20
C ILE A 87 -8.60 4.49 -7.22
N SER A 88 -8.89 5.06 -8.39
CA SER A 88 -9.94 6.06 -8.57
C SER A 88 -11.37 5.54 -8.42
N GLU A 89 -11.55 4.21 -8.37
CA GLU A 89 -12.84 3.52 -8.24
C GLU A 89 -13.04 2.92 -6.85
N VAL A 90 -12.08 3.11 -5.94
CA VAL A 90 -12.03 2.47 -4.63
C VAL A 90 -11.96 3.50 -3.52
N THR A 91 -12.58 3.19 -2.40
CA THR A 91 -12.54 3.98 -1.18
C THR A 91 -12.27 3.07 0.02
N PHE A 92 -12.00 3.67 1.18
CA PHE A 92 -11.81 2.94 2.42
C PHE A 92 -12.54 3.61 3.57
N GLN A 93 -12.78 2.82 4.62
CA GLN A 93 -13.29 3.29 5.89
C GLN A 93 -12.68 2.47 7.03
N ASN A 94 -12.35 3.16 8.13
CA ASN A 94 -11.96 2.51 9.36
C ASN A 94 -13.12 2.56 10.35
N LEU A 95 -13.46 1.39 10.88
CA LEU A 95 -14.45 1.17 11.92
C LEU A 95 -13.75 0.71 13.20
N VAL A 96 -14.50 0.61 14.29
CA VAL A 96 -13.95 0.10 15.55
C VAL A 96 -13.63 -1.38 15.39
N GLY A 97 -12.33 -1.69 15.27
CA GLY A 97 -11.83 -3.07 15.15
C GLY A 97 -11.84 -3.63 13.72
N GLU A 98 -12.09 -2.80 12.72
CA GLU A 98 -12.22 -3.23 11.33
C GLU A 98 -11.72 -2.14 10.36
N SER A 99 -10.98 -2.56 9.35
CA SER A 99 -10.61 -1.74 8.20
C SER A 99 -11.31 -2.32 6.97
N VAL A 100 -11.90 -1.43 6.18
CA VAL A 100 -12.74 -1.81 5.04
C VAL A 100 -12.27 -1.07 3.80
N VAL A 101 -12.13 -1.80 2.70
CA VAL A 101 -11.84 -1.27 1.36
C VAL A 101 -12.95 -1.73 0.45
N GLY A 102 -13.57 -0.83 -0.30
CA GLY A 102 -14.66 -1.18 -1.21
C GLY A 102 -14.76 -0.26 -2.40
N GLY A 103 -15.57 -0.64 -3.39
CA GLY A 103 -15.81 0.18 -4.56
C GLY A 103 -16.64 1.42 -4.23
N ILE A 104 -16.49 2.46 -5.03
CA ILE A 104 -17.25 3.71 -4.87
C ILE A 104 -18.77 3.55 -5.08
N PRO A 105 -19.29 2.69 -6.00
CA PRO A 105 -20.74 2.61 -6.26
C PRO A 105 -21.62 2.38 -5.01
N GLY A 106 -21.23 1.44 -4.15
CA GLY A 106 -21.85 1.18 -2.84
C GLY A 106 -21.10 1.84 -1.68
N GLY A 107 -19.92 2.39 -1.94
CA GLY A 107 -19.00 2.92 -0.93
C GLY A 107 -18.33 1.79 -0.15
N ALA A 108 -17.55 2.14 0.87
CA ALA A 108 -16.81 1.14 1.65
C ALA A 108 -17.70 0.15 2.42
N LEU A 109 -19.02 0.35 2.53
CA LEU A 109 -19.88 -0.41 3.45
C LEU A 109 -21.12 -1.05 2.81
N SER A 110 -21.30 -0.96 1.49
CA SER A 110 -22.41 -1.61 0.80
C SER A 110 -21.95 -2.25 -0.51
N THR A 111 -22.52 -3.39 -0.86
CA THR A 111 -22.29 -4.09 -2.14
C THR A 111 -23.63 -4.28 -2.84
N PRO A 112 -24.16 -3.24 -3.51
CA PRO A 112 -25.43 -3.35 -4.21
C PRO A 112 -25.36 -4.38 -5.34
N GLY A 113 -26.41 -5.18 -5.49
CA GLY A 113 -26.56 -6.09 -6.62
C GLY A 113 -26.71 -5.34 -7.94
N GLY A 114 -26.30 -5.97 -9.03
CA GLY A 114 -26.50 -5.48 -10.40
C GLY A 114 -25.45 -4.49 -10.91
N VAL A 115 -24.45 -4.14 -10.09
CA VAL A 115 -23.32 -3.28 -10.45
C VAL A 115 -22.00 -3.98 -10.12
N ASP A 116 -20.91 -3.53 -10.74
CA ASP A 116 -19.57 -3.99 -10.35
C ASP A 116 -19.14 -3.29 -9.06
N ASP A 117 -19.06 -4.05 -7.97
CA ASP A 117 -18.63 -3.53 -6.67
C ASP A 117 -18.01 -4.63 -5.80
N PHE A 118 -17.29 -4.24 -4.75
CA PHE A 118 -16.74 -5.16 -3.77
C PHE A 118 -16.55 -4.52 -2.39
N ILE A 119 -16.39 -5.37 -1.38
CA ILE A 119 -15.93 -5.02 -0.04
C ILE A 119 -14.92 -6.06 0.40
N LEU A 120 -13.75 -5.62 0.82
CA LEU A 120 -12.77 -6.37 1.59
C LEU A 120 -12.74 -5.82 3.01
N SER A 121 -12.96 -6.67 4.01
CA SER A 121 -12.84 -6.26 5.40
C SER A 121 -11.98 -7.20 6.24
N TRP A 122 -11.23 -6.60 7.17
CA TRP A 122 -10.34 -7.31 8.07
C TRP A 122 -10.18 -6.56 9.39
N ASN A 123 -9.74 -7.27 10.42
CA ASN A 123 -9.37 -6.67 11.69
C ASN A 123 -7.88 -6.26 11.64
N PRO A 124 -7.54 -4.97 11.63
CA PRO A 124 -6.14 -4.54 11.55
C PRO A 124 -5.35 -5.00 12.79
N ALA A 125 -5.96 -5.04 13.98
CA ALA A 125 -5.25 -5.41 15.20
C ALA A 125 -4.78 -6.88 15.21
N THR A 126 -5.52 -7.78 14.57
CA THR A 126 -5.16 -9.21 14.49
C THR A 126 -4.56 -9.60 13.13
N GLY A 127 -4.70 -8.74 12.10
CA GLY A 127 -4.35 -9.07 10.72
C GLY A 127 -5.24 -10.15 10.12
N MET A 128 -6.40 -10.45 10.71
CA MET A 128 -7.29 -11.52 10.24
C MET A 128 -8.38 -10.97 9.31
N PRO A 129 -8.68 -11.66 8.20
CA PRO A 129 -9.82 -11.32 7.35
C PRO A 129 -11.14 -11.51 8.11
N ILE A 130 -12.11 -10.66 7.82
CA ILE A 130 -13.48 -10.78 8.33
C ILE A 130 -14.37 -11.34 7.21
N ALA A 131 -14.42 -10.67 6.07
CA ALA A 131 -15.19 -11.09 4.92
C ALA A 131 -14.69 -10.45 3.62
N PHE A 132 -15.08 -11.06 2.51
CA PHE A 132 -15.02 -10.47 1.18
C PHE A 132 -16.38 -10.60 0.51
N GLN A 133 -16.83 -9.52 -0.10
CA GLN A 133 -18.10 -9.44 -0.82
C GLN A 133 -17.87 -8.81 -2.18
N TYR A 134 -18.62 -9.25 -3.19
CA TYR A 134 -18.63 -8.58 -4.48
C TYR A 134 -19.95 -8.76 -5.22
N SER A 135 -20.26 -7.80 -6.07
CA SER A 135 -21.34 -7.86 -7.05
C SER A 135 -20.76 -7.64 -8.44
N VAL A 136 -21.52 -8.09 -9.44
CA VAL A 136 -21.14 -8.00 -10.85
C VAL A 136 -22.28 -7.34 -11.60
N ALA A 137 -21.94 -6.50 -12.57
CA ALA A 137 -22.91 -5.86 -13.44
C ALA A 137 -23.86 -6.89 -14.08
N ASN A 138 -25.16 -6.59 -14.07
CA ASN A 138 -26.24 -7.44 -14.60
C ASN A 138 -26.54 -8.73 -13.81
N VAL A 139 -25.96 -8.91 -12.63
CA VAL A 139 -26.36 -9.95 -11.67
C VAL A 139 -26.98 -9.26 -10.46
N ASP A 140 -28.32 -9.32 -10.31
CA ASP A 140 -29.06 -8.68 -9.21
C ASP A 140 -28.86 -9.45 -7.88
N SER A 141 -27.62 -9.57 -7.45
CA SER A 141 -27.17 -10.28 -6.26
C SER A 141 -25.74 -9.85 -5.92
N TYR A 142 -25.26 -10.25 -4.76
CA TYR A 142 -23.86 -10.18 -4.38
C TYR A 142 -23.42 -11.53 -3.81
N PHE A 143 -22.15 -11.82 -3.94
CA PHE A 143 -21.50 -13.02 -3.44
C PHE A 143 -20.68 -12.65 -2.22
N VAL A 144 -20.69 -13.50 -1.21
CA VAL A 144 -19.98 -13.28 0.05
C VAL A 144 -19.15 -14.51 0.41
N SER A 145 -17.96 -14.28 0.95
CA SER A 145 -17.13 -15.32 1.54
C SER A 145 -16.49 -14.83 2.83
N MET A 146 -16.36 -15.75 3.79
CA MET A 146 -15.53 -15.60 4.99
C MET A 146 -14.34 -16.58 4.98
N ALA A 147 -14.21 -17.38 3.92
CA ALA A 147 -13.18 -18.39 3.76
C ALA A 147 -12.01 -17.80 2.95
N ALA A 148 -11.03 -17.26 3.66
CA ALA A 148 -9.76 -16.84 3.06
C ALA A 148 -8.76 -17.99 3.12
N SER A 149 -8.26 -18.42 1.95
CA SER A 149 -7.15 -19.38 1.85
C SER A 149 -5.79 -18.68 1.95
N GLU A 150 -5.76 -17.37 1.67
CA GLU A 150 -4.61 -16.50 1.85
C GLU A 150 -5.07 -15.14 2.37
N PHE A 151 -4.38 -14.64 3.41
CA PHE A 151 -4.52 -13.26 3.87
C PHE A 151 -3.26 -12.86 4.62
N GLU A 152 -2.43 -12.02 4.00
CA GLU A 152 -1.17 -11.57 4.57
C GLU A 152 -1.02 -10.07 4.40
N THR A 153 -0.72 -9.38 5.51
CA THR A 153 -0.33 -7.97 5.51
C THR A 153 1.15 -7.88 5.83
N ALA A 154 1.93 -7.38 4.87
CA ALA A 154 3.36 -7.16 5.01
C ALA A 154 3.72 -5.72 4.71
N ARG A 155 4.85 -5.25 5.24
CA ARG A 155 5.38 -3.94 4.85
C ARG A 155 5.86 -4.02 3.40
N ALA A 156 5.42 -3.08 2.57
CA ALA A 156 5.89 -2.99 1.20
C ALA A 156 7.41 -2.84 1.18
N ARG A 157 8.07 -3.60 0.31
CA ARG A 157 9.52 -3.46 0.14
C ARG A 157 9.75 -2.21 -0.68
N VAL A 158 10.20 -1.16 -0.01
CA VAL A 158 10.78 -0.02 -0.72
C VAL A 158 12.09 -0.51 -1.31
N ASP A 159 12.13 -0.73 -2.62
CA ASP A 159 13.38 -0.97 -3.33
C ASP A 159 14.26 0.26 -3.14
N GLU A 160 15.16 0.19 -2.17
CA GLU A 160 16.14 1.25 -1.98
C GLU A 160 16.97 1.33 -3.28
N PRO A 161 17.12 2.53 -3.88
CA PRO A 161 18.06 2.68 -4.99
C PRO A 161 19.40 2.20 -4.47
N SER A 162 19.91 1.12 -5.06
CA SER A 162 21.04 0.38 -4.51
C SER A 162 22.10 1.37 -4.02
N MET A 163 22.44 1.33 -2.74
CA MET A 163 23.48 2.21 -2.18
C MET A 163 24.79 2.08 -2.96
N ALA A 164 24.98 0.95 -3.65
CA ALA A 164 26.00 0.73 -4.67
C ALA A 164 25.95 1.74 -5.83
N GLY A 165 24.76 2.07 -6.36
CA GLY A 165 24.58 3.10 -7.38
C GLY A 165 24.95 4.50 -6.88
N LEU A 166 24.52 4.88 -5.67
CA LEU A 166 24.87 6.18 -5.08
C LEU A 166 26.36 6.27 -4.72
N MET A 167 26.96 5.20 -4.18
CA MET A 167 28.40 5.13 -3.93
C MET A 167 29.19 5.16 -5.23
N GLY A 168 28.75 4.45 -6.28
CA GLY A 168 29.38 4.46 -7.59
C GLY A 168 29.41 5.87 -8.20
N LEU A 169 28.28 6.58 -8.15
CA LEU A 169 28.21 7.98 -8.58
C LEU A 169 29.10 8.89 -7.72
N GLY A 170 29.12 8.69 -6.41
CA GLY A 170 29.99 9.45 -5.50
C GLY A 170 31.48 9.27 -5.80
N LEU A 171 31.93 8.03 -6.01
CA LEU A 171 33.33 7.71 -6.34
C LEU A 171 33.71 8.23 -7.74
N ALA A 172 32.82 8.09 -8.73
CA ALA A 172 33.03 8.64 -10.06
C ALA A 172 33.16 10.17 -10.03
N GLY A 173 32.31 10.85 -9.26
CA GLY A 173 32.37 12.29 -9.04
C GLY A 173 33.69 12.75 -8.41
N LEU A 174 34.19 12.02 -7.40
CA LEU A 174 35.48 12.31 -6.76
C LEU A 174 36.66 12.09 -7.71
N ALA A 175 36.66 11.00 -8.48
CA ALA A 175 37.71 10.70 -9.45
C ALA A 175 37.80 11.77 -10.54
N LEU A 176 36.66 12.15 -11.12
CA LEU A 176 36.59 13.21 -12.13
C LEU A 176 36.95 14.59 -11.57
N GLY A 177 36.54 14.89 -10.33
CA GLY A 177 36.90 16.13 -9.62
C GLY A 177 38.40 16.24 -9.35
N GLY A 178 39.06 15.14 -8.97
CA GLY A 178 40.50 15.08 -8.73
C GLY A 178 41.33 15.30 -10.00
N LEU A 179 40.88 14.77 -11.14
CA LEU A 179 41.55 14.95 -12.42
C LEU A 179 41.52 16.41 -12.91
N ARG A 180 40.43 17.15 -12.64
CA ARG A 180 40.33 18.57 -13.00
C ARG A 180 41.33 19.45 -12.24
N ARG A 181 41.55 19.19 -10.95
CA ARG A 181 42.49 19.99 -10.13
C ARG A 181 43.95 19.84 -10.57
N ARG A 182 44.35 18.66 -11.08
CA ARG A 182 45.72 18.42 -11.57
C ARG A 182 46.06 19.10 -12.89
N ARG A 183 45.08 19.58 -13.65
CA ARG A 183 45.32 20.33 -14.90
C ARG A 183 45.44 21.85 -14.70
N MET A 184 45.13 22.35 -13.51
CA MET A 184 45.19 23.79 -13.18
C MET A 184 46.37 24.16 -12.28
N ALA A 185 47.18 23.19 -11.87
CA ALA A 185 48.46 23.38 -11.17
C ALA A 185 49.59 23.01 -12.13
#